data_AF-A0A0Q5C1D2-F1
#
_entry.id   AF-A0A0Q5C1D2-F1
#
_cell.length_a   1.000
_cell.length_b   1.000
_cell.length_c   1.000
_cell.angle_alpha   90.00
_cell.angle_beta   90.00
_cell.angle_gamma   90.00
#
_symmetry.space_group_name_H-M   'P 1'
#
loop_
_entity.id
_entity.type
_entity.pdbx_description
1 polymer ?
#
loop_
_entity_poly.entity_id
_entity_poly.type
_entity_poly.pdbx_seq_one_letter_code
_entity_poly.pdbx_strand_id
1 'polypeptide(L)'
;MSIDLAAIGGSVLQVLVVGLLFGAGLPALFALGVRASAVADGSVDGRPAQGRAVAVLCFGLAAAAVAAGIVVIVFGKQIFGG
;
A
#
# COMPACT_ATOMS: atom_id res chain seq x y z
N MET A 1 -23.10 15.64 -28.84
CA MET A 1 -22.38 15.17 -27.64
C MET A 1 -20.90 15.11 -28.00
N SER A 2 -20.12 16.13 -27.63
CA SER A 2 -18.67 16.08 -27.74
C SER A 2 -18.15 15.24 -26.59
N ILE A 3 -17.49 14.13 -26.90
CA ILE A 3 -16.82 13.33 -25.88
C ILE A 3 -15.52 14.07 -25.56
N ASP A 4 -15.45 14.65 -24.37
CA ASP A 4 -14.24 15.31 -23.87
C ASP A 4 -13.19 14.24 -23.49
N LEU A 5 -12.59 13.64 -24.52
CA LEU A 5 -11.58 12.59 -24.41
C LEU A 5 -10.40 13.02 -23.54
N ALA A 6 -10.07 14.31 -23.55
CA ALA A 6 -9.03 14.89 -22.71
C ALA A 6 -9.40 14.86 -21.22
N ALA A 7 -10.66 15.18 -20.87
CA ALA A 7 -11.14 15.11 -19.50
C ALA A 7 -11.21 13.64 -19.02
N ILE A 8 -11.72 12.75 -19.87
CA ILE A 8 -11.79 11.30 -19.59
C ILE A 8 -10.38 10.73 -19.38
N GLY A 9 -9.43 11.09 -20.25
CA GLY A 9 -8.03 10.65 -20.14
C GLY A 9 -7.40 11.05 -18.80
N GLY A 10 -7.66 12.28 -18.34
CA GLY A 10 -7.19 12.75 -17.02
C GLY A 10 -7.79 11.96 -15.86
N SER A 11 -9.10 11.73 -15.85
CA SER A 11 -9.77 10.99 -14.78
C SER A 11 -9.35 9.52 -14.72
N VAL A 12 -9.20 8.87 -15.88
CA VAL A 12 -8.77 7.47 -15.96
C VAL A 12 -7.35 7.31 -15.43
N LEU A 13 -6.42 8.20 -15.78
CA LEU A 13 -5.07 8.17 -15.24
C LEU A 13 -5.05 8.34 -13.73
N GLN A 14 -5.87 9.25 -13.19
CA GLN A 14 -5.94 9.45 -11.74
C GLN A 14 -6.42 8.19 -11.02
N VAL A 15 -7.49 7.55 -11.51
CA VAL A 15 -7.99 6.30 -10.92
C VAL A 15 -6.97 5.17 -11.08
N LEU A 16 -6.30 5.08 -12.23
CA LEU A 16 -5.25 4.09 -12.47
C LEU A 16 -4.10 4.25 -11.47
N VAL A 17 -3.61 5.48 -11.25
CA VAL A 17 -2.51 5.75 -10.32
C VAL A 17 -2.92 5.41 -8.89
N VAL A 18 -4.10 5.86 -8.45
CA VAL A 18 -4.61 5.59 -7.10
C VAL A 18 -4.85 4.09 -6.92
N GLY A 19 -5.49 3.44 -7.89
CA GLY A 19 -5.75 2.00 -7.89
C GLY A 19 -4.47 1.17 -7.91
N LEU A 20 -3.43 1.60 -8.63
CA LEU A 20 -2.14 0.93 -8.64
C LEU A 20 -1.39 1.12 -7.31
N LEU A 21 -1.41 2.32 -6.73
CA LEU A 21 -0.79 2.59 -5.43
C LEU A 21 -1.43 1.76 -4.31
N PHE A 22 -2.76 1.81 -4.20
CA PHE A 22 -3.47 1.12 -3.13
C PHE A 22 -3.72 -0.36 -3.42
N GLY A 23 -3.87 -0.75 -4.68
CA GLY A 23 -4.08 -2.14 -5.08
C GLY A 23 -2.79 -2.95 -5.16
N ALA A 24 -1.78 -2.48 -5.91
CA ALA A 24 -0.52 -3.19 -6.13
C ALA A 24 0.61 -2.76 -5.18
N GLY A 25 0.55 -1.55 -4.59
CA GLY A 25 1.55 -1.09 -3.63
C GLY A 25 1.52 -1.86 -2.31
N LEU A 26 0.35 -2.29 -1.83
CA LEU A 26 0.20 -3.14 -0.64
C LEU A 26 0.86 -4.53 -0.82
N PRO A 27 0.59 -5.28 -1.91
CA PRO A 27 1.31 -6.50 -2.26
C PRO A 27 2.83 -6.32 -2.36
N ALA A 28 3.28 -5.21 -2.95
CA ALA A 28 4.71 -4.90 -3.07
C ALA A 28 5.37 -4.68 -1.69
N LEU A 29 4.70 -3.98 -0.78
CA LEU A 29 5.13 -3.80 0.62
C LEU A 29 5.25 -5.13 1.36
N PHE A 30 4.29 -6.03 1.17
CA PHE A 30 4.31 -7.37 1.76
C PHE A 30 5.50 -8.20 1.22
N ALA A 31 5.72 -8.19 -0.09
CA ALA A 31 6.85 -8.88 -0.72
C ALA A 31 8.21 -8.34 -0.22
N LEU A 32 8.33 -7.01 -0.05
CA LEU A 32 9.52 -6.39 0.56
C LEU A 32 9.71 -6.83 2.02
N GLY A 33 8.64 -6.93 2.81
CA GLY A 33 8.67 -7.45 4.17
C GLY A 33 9.14 -8.90 4.26
N VAL A 34 8.65 -9.77 3.38
CA VAL A 34 9.10 -11.18 3.28
C VAL A 34 10.59 -11.25 2.92
N ARG A 35 11.05 -10.44 1.95
CA ARG A 35 12.46 -10.37 1.58
C ARG A 35 13.34 -9.89 2.73
N ALA A 36 12.90 -8.88 3.47
CA ALA A 36 13.62 -8.38 4.65
C ALA A 36 13.65 -9.41 5.79
N SER A 37 12.60 -10.22 5.93
CA SER A 37 12.56 -11.33 6.89
C SER A 37 13.58 -12.42 6.55
N ALA A 38 13.79 -12.72 5.27
CA ALA A 38 14.82 -13.67 4.84
C ALA A 38 16.25 -13.17 5.20
N VAL A 39 16.50 -11.86 5.07
CA VAL A 39 17.76 -11.23 5.55
C VAL A 39 17.87 -11.32 7.08
N ALA A 40 16.74 -11.21 7.79
CA ALA A 40 16.70 -11.30 9.25
C ALA A 40 17.06 -12.69 9.79
N ASP A 41 16.69 -13.76 9.08
CA ASP A 41 17.04 -15.14 9.45
C ASP A 41 18.52 -15.49 9.19
N GLY A 42 19.32 -14.54 8.70
CA GLY A 42 20.75 -14.74 8.43
C GLY A 42 21.05 -15.50 7.14
N SER A 43 20.02 -15.76 6.31
CA SER A 43 20.19 -16.41 5.01
C SER A 43 20.88 -15.52 3.96
N VAL A 44 20.93 -14.21 4.20
CA VAL A 44 21.60 -13.21 3.37
C VAL A 44 22.25 -12.17 4.29
N ASP A 45 23.57 -12.01 4.21
CA ASP A 45 24.38 -10.98 4.88
C ASP A 45 24.07 -10.71 6.37
N GLY A 46 24.41 -11.64 7.26
CA GLY A 46 24.84 -11.49 8.67
C GLY A 46 24.31 -10.36 9.60
N ARG A 47 23.22 -9.66 9.27
CA ARG A 47 22.68 -8.49 10.00
C ARG A 47 21.22 -8.72 10.42
N PRO A 48 20.97 -9.72 11.29
CA PRO A 48 19.63 -10.21 11.60
C PRO A 48 18.71 -9.14 12.22
N ALA A 49 19.27 -8.25 13.05
CA ALA A 49 18.51 -7.19 13.71
C ALA A 49 17.96 -6.14 12.72
N GLN A 50 18.72 -5.79 11.69
CA GLN A 50 18.32 -4.79 10.69
C GLN A 50 17.24 -5.35 9.75
N GLY A 51 17.37 -6.62 9.34
CA GLY A 51 16.34 -7.31 8.55
C GLY A 51 15.01 -7.40 9.29
N ARG A 52 15.04 -7.72 10.59
CA ARG A 52 13.82 -7.84 11.41
C ARG A 52 13.09 -6.52 11.59
N ALA A 53 13.83 -5.43 11.80
CA ALA A 53 13.26 -4.08 11.90
C ALA A 53 12.55 -3.66 10.60
N VAL A 54 13.19 -3.89 9.45
CA VAL A 54 12.61 -3.55 8.14
C VAL A 54 11.38 -4.42 7.82
N ALA A 55 11.42 -5.71 8.17
CA ALA A 55 10.27 -6.60 8.01
C ALA A 55 9.07 -6.10 8.83
N VAL A 56 9.26 -5.86 10.13
CA VAL A 56 8.19 -5.36 11.02
C VAL A 56 7.64 -4.02 10.53
N LEU A 57 8.49 -3.12 10.04
CA LEU A 57 8.04 -1.85 9.45
C LEU A 57 7.18 -2.05 8.19
N CYS A 58 7.60 -2.91 7.25
CA CYS A 58 6.81 -3.20 6.04
C CYS A 58 5.46 -3.85 6.37
N PHE A 59 5.45 -4.86 7.25
CA PHE A 59 4.22 -5.52 7.67
C PHE A 59 3.31 -4.57 8.46
N GLY A 60 3.88 -3.77 9.35
CA GLY A 60 3.14 -2.77 10.13
C GLY A 60 2.52 -1.70 9.25
N LEU A 61 3.26 -1.19 8.26
CA LEU A 61 2.75 -0.21 7.31
C LEU A 61 1.62 -0.79 6.44
N ALA A 62 1.78 -2.03 5.97
CA ALA A 62 0.73 -2.73 5.22
C ALA A 62 -0.54 -2.93 6.06
N ALA A 63 -0.41 -3.39 7.30
CA ALA A 63 -1.53 -3.55 8.22
C ALA A 63 -2.22 -2.21 8.52
N ALA A 64 -1.44 -1.14 8.76
CA ALA A 64 -1.97 0.20 9.00
C ALA A 64 -2.74 0.75 7.80
N ALA A 65 -2.21 0.56 6.58
CA ALA A 65 -2.88 0.97 5.35
C ALA A 65 -4.20 0.22 5.11
N VAL A 66 -4.23 -1.10 5.37
CA VAL A 66 -5.48 -1.89 5.31
C VAL A 66 -6.48 -1.40 6.36
N ALA A 67 -6.06 -1.21 7.61
CA ALA A 67 -6.93 -0.72 8.67
C ALA A 67 -7.49 0.67 8.35
N ALA A 68 -6.66 1.59 7.85
CA ALA A 68 -7.10 2.92 7.41
C ALA A 68 -8.12 2.82 6.26
N GLY A 69 -7.87 1.95 5.28
CA GLY A 69 -8.81 1.69 4.19
C GLY A 69 -10.16 1.18 4.70
N ILE A 70 -10.16 0.21 5.62
CA ILE A 70 -11.38 -0.32 6.25
C ILE A 70 -12.12 0.79 6.99
N VAL A 71 -11.42 1.60 7.80
CA VAL A 71 -12.04 2.69 8.54
C VAL A 71 -12.72 3.68 7.61
N VAL A 72 -12.07 4.07 6.52
CA VAL A 72 -12.65 4.99 5.52
C VAL A 72 -13.84 4.36 4.80
N ILE A 73 -13.77 3.08 4.41
CA ILE A 73 -14.86 2.42 3.69
C ILE A 73 -16.09 2.22 4.60
N VAL A 74 -15.87 1.79 5.85
CA VAL A 74 -16.94 1.45 6.79
C VAL A 74 -17.51 2.70 7.47
N PHE A 75 -16.65 3.59 7.95
CA PHE A 75 -17.04 4.77 8.74
C PHE A 75 -16.96 6.08 7.96
N GLY A 76 -16.58 6.07 6.68
CA GLY A 76 -16.37 7.28 5.89
C GLY A 76 -17.56 8.24 5.93
N LYS A 77 -18.79 7.75 5.88
CA LYS A 77 -19.99 8.58 6.00
C LYS A 77 -20.07 9.32 7.35
N GLN A 78 -19.61 8.72 8.44
CA GLN A 78 -19.64 9.35 9.77
C GLN A 78 -18.47 10.31 10.00
N ILE A 79 -17.37 10.14 9.25
CA ILE A 79 -16.17 10.97 9.36
C ILE A 79 -16.24 12.19 8.42
N PHE A 80 -16.76 12.02 7.20
CA PHE A 80 -16.73 13.04 6.14
C PHE A 80 -18.12 13.60 5.79
N GLY A 81 -19.19 13.05 6.35
CA GLY A 81 -20.57 13.48 6.07
C GLY A 81 -21.18 14.41 7.12
N GLY A 82 -20.35 15.02 7.98
CA GLY A 82 -20.76 16.03 8.95
C GLY A 82 -20.78 17.43 8.36
#